data_AF-A0AA88GV44-F1
#
_entry.id   AF-A0AA88GV44-F1
#
_cell.length_a   1.000
_cell.length_b   1.000
_cell.length_c   1.000
_cell.angle_alpha   90.00
_cell.angle_beta   90.00
_cell.angle_gamma   90.00
#
_symmetry.space_group_name_H-M   'P 1'
#
loop_
_entity.id
_entity.type
_entity.pdbx_description
1 polymer ?
#
loop_
_entity_poly.entity_id
_entity_poly.type
_entity_poly.pdbx_seq_one_letter_code
_entity_poly.pdbx_strand_id
1 'polypeptide(L)'
;MRKFKRLLHRVATIHHEKSLKVQLPDDIVFYVLQYLESEFILRVCLFISKQFLQQSLEIQKSLNFSDRDSFNEPSLISFVNCKYIQNLTILNLSSNKLRVEGARLISQCNALNRLTMLDVSNNGIEFEGANHLSHSEHLSNLTELNLAMNMIGVLGLRAIVNSPTMKRLRVLNINCNYIFGAGLKSVGSSENMNNLTDLNMSTNIIGNKGLLALKSECPYLCHLTRFNLTNCEIGNEGAKCLAQSIKDGVLTNLKKLFVGFNFIEKEGAQALQSCTHLSVLDFSGNNIEA
;
A
#
# COMPACT_ATOMS: atom_id res chain seq x y z
N MET A 1 8.29 16.63 16.41
CA MET A 1 7.72 17.58 17.41
C MET A 1 7.40 18.98 16.88
N ARG A 2 8.32 19.74 16.25
CA ARG A 2 8.11 21.20 16.02
C ARG A 2 7.01 21.55 15.01
N LYS A 3 6.82 20.88 13.87
CA LYS A 3 5.87 21.35 12.83
C LYS A 3 4.38 21.17 13.21
N PHE A 4 3.93 19.96 13.54
CA PHE A 4 2.52 19.72 13.91
C PHE A 4 2.13 20.26 15.30
N LYS A 5 3.04 20.24 16.29
CA LYS A 5 2.78 20.89 17.59
C LYS A 5 2.71 22.43 17.44
N ARG A 6 3.57 23.04 16.61
CA ARG A 6 3.44 24.47 16.26
C ARG A 6 2.19 24.75 15.45
N LEU A 7 1.75 23.82 14.58
CA LEU A 7 0.49 23.93 13.85
C LEU A 7 -0.68 24.05 14.84
N LEU A 8 -0.81 23.11 15.78
CA LEU A 8 -1.85 23.12 16.81
C LEU A 8 -1.85 24.44 17.61
N HIS A 9 -0.67 24.90 18.05
CA HIS A 9 -0.53 26.14 18.80
C HIS A 9 -0.91 27.38 17.96
N ARG A 10 -0.37 27.51 16.73
CA ARG A 10 -0.65 28.67 15.86
C ARG A 10 -2.12 28.78 15.46
N VAL A 11 -2.81 27.66 15.23
CA VAL A 11 -4.25 27.69 14.89
C VAL A 11 -5.05 28.22 16.09
N ALA A 12 -4.71 27.80 17.31
CA ALA A 12 -5.38 28.30 18.52
C ALA A 12 -5.18 29.81 18.74
N THR A 13 -3.98 30.33 18.44
CA THR A 13 -3.66 31.76 18.62
C THR A 13 -4.33 32.65 17.57
N ILE A 14 -4.34 32.26 16.29
CA ILE A 14 -4.75 33.16 15.19
C ILE A 14 -6.27 33.37 15.14
N HIS A 15 -7.05 32.33 15.45
CA HIS A 15 -8.52 32.40 15.31
C HIS A 15 -9.23 33.08 16.48
N HIS A 16 -8.50 33.58 17.48
CA HIS A 16 -9.06 34.44 18.51
C HIS A 16 -9.28 35.90 18.05
N GLU A 17 -8.63 36.36 16.97
CA GLU A 17 -8.53 37.81 16.68
C GLU A 17 -8.93 38.28 15.27
N LYS A 18 -9.23 37.40 14.30
CA LYS A 18 -9.48 37.83 12.90
C LYS A 18 -10.85 37.41 12.36
N SER A 19 -11.82 38.33 12.37
CA SER A 19 -12.93 38.31 11.41
C SER A 19 -12.54 39.17 10.20
N LEU A 20 -12.60 38.60 8.99
CA LEU A 20 -12.41 39.35 7.76
C LEU A 20 -13.66 40.20 7.50
N LYS A 21 -13.46 41.45 7.04
CA LYS A 21 -14.57 42.37 6.69
C LYS A 21 -15.38 41.93 5.47
N VAL A 22 -14.83 41.05 4.63
CA VAL A 22 -15.49 40.46 3.45
C VAL A 22 -15.30 38.96 3.52
N GLN A 23 -16.38 38.19 3.47
CA GLN A 23 -16.37 36.72 3.39
C GLN A 23 -16.73 36.30 1.96
N LEU A 24 -15.94 35.38 1.41
CA LEU A 24 -16.33 34.66 0.20
C LEU A 24 -17.44 33.66 0.56
N PRO A 25 -18.29 33.24 -0.38
CA PRO A 25 -19.13 32.05 -0.21
C PRO A 25 -18.32 30.80 0.15
N ASP A 26 -18.88 29.95 1.02
CA ASP A 26 -18.21 28.74 1.53
C ASP A 26 -17.88 27.73 0.42
N ASP A 27 -18.78 27.59 -0.55
CA ASP A 27 -18.58 26.76 -1.74
C ASP A 27 -17.40 27.24 -2.57
N ILE A 28 -17.22 28.55 -2.77
CA ILE A 28 -16.05 29.09 -3.47
C ILE A 28 -14.76 28.74 -2.74
N VAL A 29 -14.71 28.92 -1.41
CA VAL A 29 -13.53 28.57 -0.62
C VAL A 29 -13.26 27.07 -0.68
N PHE A 30 -14.29 26.24 -0.54
CA PHE A 30 -14.20 24.79 -0.65
C PHE A 30 -13.63 24.37 -2.00
N TYR A 31 -14.19 24.87 -3.11
CA TYR A 31 -13.71 24.58 -4.45
C TYR A 31 -12.27 25.02 -4.64
N VAL A 32 -11.88 26.22 -4.19
CA VAL A 32 -10.48 26.67 -4.27
C VAL A 32 -9.55 25.72 -3.52
N LEU A 33 -9.91 25.33 -2.30
CA LEU A 33 -9.11 24.43 -1.48
C LEU A 33 -8.90 23.07 -2.14
N GLN A 34 -9.87 22.54 -2.90
CA GLN A 34 -9.73 21.26 -3.60
C GLN A 34 -8.60 21.24 -4.64
N TYR A 35 -8.21 22.40 -5.18
CA TYR A 35 -7.11 22.51 -6.16
C TYR A 35 -5.75 22.82 -5.51
N LEU A 36 -5.70 23.00 -4.19
CA LEU A 36 -4.45 23.28 -3.49
C LEU A 36 -3.79 22.00 -2.98
N GLU A 37 -2.46 22.01 -2.91
CA GLU A 37 -1.72 20.93 -2.28
C GLU A 37 -2.10 20.80 -0.80
N SER A 38 -2.31 19.56 -0.33
CA SER A 38 -2.71 19.33 1.07
C SER A 38 -1.67 19.83 2.07
N GLU A 39 -0.38 19.80 1.74
CA GLU A 39 0.65 20.38 2.61
C GLU A 39 0.51 21.91 2.69
N PHE A 40 0.21 22.57 1.57
CA PHE A 40 -0.04 24.01 1.54
C PHE A 40 -1.26 24.39 2.38
N ILE A 41 -2.34 23.61 2.27
CA ILE A 41 -3.55 23.80 3.08
C ILE A 41 -3.22 23.74 4.57
N LEU A 42 -2.50 22.70 5.00
CA LEU A 42 -2.12 22.51 6.40
C LEU A 42 -1.14 23.57 6.91
N ARG A 43 -0.32 24.16 6.04
CA ARG A 43 0.72 25.12 6.44
C ARG A 43 0.32 26.57 6.31
N VAL A 44 -0.66 26.88 5.48
CA VAL A 44 -1.03 28.25 5.11
C VAL A 44 -2.53 28.45 5.29
N CYS A 45 -3.37 27.69 4.58
CA CYS A 45 -4.81 27.91 4.55
C CYS A 45 -5.48 27.83 5.93
N LEU A 46 -5.06 26.88 6.77
CA LEU A 46 -5.55 26.75 8.15
C LEU A 46 -5.41 28.03 9.00
N PHE A 47 -4.55 28.97 8.59
CA PHE A 47 -4.24 30.19 9.31
C PHE A 47 -4.82 31.46 8.67
N ILE A 48 -5.51 31.35 7.53
CA ILE A 48 -6.05 32.51 6.82
C ILE A 48 -7.24 33.10 7.59
N SER A 49 -8.25 32.27 7.90
CA SER A 49 -9.46 32.66 8.63
C SER A 49 -10.19 31.44 9.19
N LYS A 50 -11.18 31.66 10.07
CA LYS A 50 -12.05 30.57 10.58
C LYS A 50 -12.77 29.82 9.46
N GLN A 51 -13.17 30.55 8.42
CA GLN A 51 -13.80 29.97 7.23
C GLN A 51 -12.85 29.00 6.52
N PHE A 52 -11.62 29.44 6.20
CA PHE A 52 -10.63 28.56 5.57
C PHE A 52 -10.30 27.35 6.44
N LEU A 53 -10.25 27.52 7.77
CA LEU A 53 -10.10 26.39 8.69
C LEU A 53 -11.25 25.40 8.53
N GLN A 54 -12.50 25.84 8.63
CA GLN A 54 -13.68 24.96 8.53
C GLN A 54 -13.74 24.24 7.17
N GLN A 55 -13.65 25.00 6.07
CA GLN A 55 -13.69 24.43 4.72
C GLN A 55 -12.54 23.46 4.47
N SER A 56 -11.35 23.72 5.04
CA SER A 56 -10.22 22.79 4.92
C SER A 56 -10.43 21.44 5.63
N LEU A 57 -11.31 21.36 6.63
CA LEU A 57 -11.60 20.10 7.32
C LEU A 57 -12.43 19.18 6.44
N GLU A 58 -13.29 19.74 5.59
CA GLU A 58 -14.23 18.99 4.75
C GLU A 58 -13.59 18.39 3.50
N ILE A 59 -12.50 18.99 3.01
CA ILE A 59 -11.82 18.49 1.81
C ILE A 59 -11.04 17.20 2.05
N GLN A 60 -11.00 16.35 1.03
CA GLN A 60 -10.11 15.20 0.97
C GLN A 60 -8.66 15.68 0.89
N LYS A 61 -7.76 14.94 1.55
CA LYS A 61 -6.34 15.28 1.60
C LYS A 61 -5.48 14.11 1.14
N SER A 62 -4.35 14.45 0.53
CA SER A 62 -3.27 13.53 0.17
C SER A 62 -1.96 14.07 0.73
N LEU A 63 -1.30 13.32 1.61
CA LEU A 63 -0.06 13.75 2.25
C LEU A 63 1.11 12.85 1.85
N ASN A 64 2.19 13.48 1.42
CA ASN A 64 3.45 12.81 1.11
C ASN A 64 4.56 13.29 2.04
N PHE A 65 4.97 12.40 2.93
CA PHE A 65 6.13 12.54 3.80
C PHE A 65 7.21 11.52 3.47
N SER A 66 7.28 11.00 2.24
CA SER A 66 8.35 10.10 1.83
C SER A 66 9.72 10.73 1.97
N ASP A 67 10.70 9.93 2.41
CA ASP A 67 12.12 10.31 2.47
C ASP A 67 12.34 11.62 3.21
N ARG A 68 11.66 11.77 4.35
CA ARG A 68 11.79 12.94 5.21
C ARG A 68 12.59 12.51 6.44
N ASP A 69 13.89 12.79 6.47
CA ASP A 69 14.75 12.56 7.64
C ASP A 69 14.14 13.10 8.96
N SER A 70 13.35 14.17 8.88
CA SER A 70 12.66 14.78 10.02
C SER A 70 11.37 14.08 10.48
N PHE A 71 10.86 13.12 9.71
CA PHE A 71 9.63 12.37 9.99
C PHE A 71 9.93 11.08 10.75
N ASN A 72 10.64 11.25 11.86
CA ASN A 72 10.89 10.21 12.86
C ASN A 72 9.71 10.04 13.83
N GLU A 73 9.82 9.09 14.75
CA GLU A 73 8.79 8.76 15.74
C GLU A 73 8.18 10.00 16.46
N PRO A 74 8.95 10.97 17.01
CA PRO A 74 8.38 12.19 17.59
C PRO A 74 7.53 13.06 16.65
N SER A 75 7.84 13.04 15.35
CA SER A 75 7.05 13.74 14.34
C SER A 75 5.79 12.94 14.00
N LEU A 76 5.87 11.62 13.93
CA LEU A 76 4.72 10.74 13.76
C LEU A 76 3.74 10.84 14.93
N ILE A 77 4.21 10.88 16.18
CA ILE A 77 3.35 11.13 17.36
C ILE A 77 2.59 12.45 17.20
N SER A 78 3.25 13.49 16.69
CA SER A 78 2.59 14.78 16.48
C SER A 78 1.57 14.73 15.32
N PHE A 79 1.84 13.90 14.31
CA PHE A 79 0.95 13.67 13.17
C PHE A 79 -0.30 12.90 13.58
N VAL A 80 -0.17 11.77 14.28
CA VAL A 80 -1.32 10.93 14.67
C VAL A 80 -2.27 11.64 15.64
N ASN A 81 -1.76 12.62 16.39
CA ASN A 81 -2.56 13.48 17.28
C ASN A 81 -3.07 14.76 16.60
N CYS A 82 -2.82 14.96 15.30
CA CYS A 82 -3.24 16.16 14.60
C CYS A 82 -4.72 16.05 14.21
N LYS A 83 -5.58 16.87 14.82
CA LYS A 83 -7.02 16.90 14.45
C LYS A 83 -7.32 17.49 13.07
N TYR A 84 -6.33 18.06 12.37
CA TYR A 84 -6.51 18.73 11.09
C TYR A 84 -6.23 17.84 9.87
N ILE A 85 -5.77 16.60 10.09
CA ILE A 85 -5.55 15.60 9.03
C ILE A 85 -6.77 14.69 8.81
N GLN A 86 -7.96 15.11 9.25
CA GLN A 86 -9.20 14.41 8.94
C GLN A 86 -9.46 14.41 7.42
N ASN A 87 -10.22 13.41 6.96
CA ASN A 87 -10.50 13.17 5.54
C ASN A 87 -9.24 12.90 4.69
N LEU A 88 -8.20 12.34 5.29
CA LEU A 88 -7.02 11.87 4.58
C LEU A 88 -7.36 10.59 3.79
N THR A 89 -7.17 10.63 2.48
CA THR A 89 -7.44 9.49 1.58
C THR A 89 -6.17 8.82 1.09
N ILE A 90 -5.07 9.57 0.99
CA ILE A 90 -3.75 9.08 0.57
C ILE A 90 -2.70 9.53 1.58
N LEU A 91 -1.87 8.59 2.03
CA LEU A 91 -0.77 8.83 2.94
C LEU A 91 0.46 8.07 2.49
N ASN A 92 1.50 8.81 2.10
CA ASN A 92 2.82 8.26 1.82
C ASN A 92 3.79 8.60 2.95
N LEU A 93 4.31 7.58 3.62
CA LEU A 93 5.31 7.62 4.68
C LEU A 93 6.55 6.78 4.33
N SER A 94 6.82 6.48 3.06
CA SER A 94 7.94 5.63 2.68
C SER A 94 9.30 6.20 3.11
N SER A 95 10.28 5.34 3.39
CA SER A 95 11.66 5.76 3.68
C SER A 95 11.83 6.70 4.88
N ASN A 96 11.12 6.45 5.99
CA ASN A 96 11.17 7.29 7.21
C ASN A 96 11.68 6.56 8.47
N LYS A 97 12.15 5.31 8.33
CA LYS A 97 12.63 4.47 9.45
C LYS A 97 11.59 4.37 10.58
N LEU A 98 10.32 4.19 10.22
CA LEU A 98 9.22 4.15 11.19
C LEU A 98 9.34 2.99 12.20
N ARG A 99 9.90 1.86 11.77
CA ARG A 99 10.02 0.61 12.55
C ARG A 99 8.67 0.10 13.05
N VAL A 100 8.71 -0.93 13.91
CA VAL A 100 7.53 -1.51 14.58
C VAL A 100 6.70 -0.44 15.30
N GLU A 101 7.35 0.47 16.01
CA GLU A 101 6.67 1.49 16.82
C GLU A 101 5.87 2.48 15.96
N GLY A 102 6.40 2.89 14.80
CA GLY A 102 5.66 3.74 13.88
C GLY A 102 4.44 3.03 13.28
N ALA A 103 4.55 1.74 12.98
CA ALA A 103 3.41 0.93 12.54
C ALA A 103 2.32 0.85 13.62
N ARG A 104 2.72 0.68 14.88
CA ARG A 104 1.83 0.70 16.05
C ARG A 104 1.10 2.04 16.16
N LEU A 105 1.81 3.17 16.07
CA LEU A 105 1.19 4.50 16.13
C LEU A 105 0.22 4.75 14.96
N ILE A 106 0.56 4.33 13.75
CA ILE A 106 -0.32 4.42 12.58
C ILE A 106 -1.59 3.61 12.80
N SER A 107 -1.47 2.38 13.32
CA SER A 107 -2.62 1.50 13.56
C SER A 107 -3.65 2.08 14.54
N GLN A 108 -3.22 2.99 15.41
CA GLN A 108 -4.04 3.64 16.44
C GLN A 108 -4.57 5.03 16.00
N CYS A 109 -4.26 5.48 14.78
CA CYS A 109 -4.61 6.83 14.33
C CYS A 109 -6.04 6.91 13.78
N ASN A 110 -6.97 7.42 14.59
CA ASN A 110 -8.39 7.54 14.24
C ASN A 110 -8.67 8.41 12.99
N ALA A 111 -7.79 9.37 12.69
CA ALA A 111 -7.93 10.26 11.54
C ALA A 111 -7.75 9.54 10.19
N LEU A 112 -7.24 8.30 10.20
CA LEU A 112 -7.03 7.49 9.01
C LEU A 112 -8.26 6.70 8.57
N ASN A 113 -9.40 6.84 9.26
CA ASN A 113 -10.62 6.09 8.95
C ASN A 113 -11.18 6.26 7.52
N ARG A 114 -10.71 7.24 6.75
CA ARG A 114 -11.04 7.43 5.32
C ARG A 114 -9.89 7.10 4.37
N LEU A 115 -8.80 6.55 4.89
CA LEU A 115 -7.60 6.27 4.12
C LEU A 115 -7.88 5.13 3.13
N THR A 116 -7.56 5.38 1.87
CA THR A 116 -7.71 4.44 0.75
C THR A 116 -6.37 3.93 0.26
N MET A 117 -5.30 4.72 0.40
CA MET A 117 -3.94 4.36 0.00
C MET A 117 -2.97 4.67 1.15
N LEU A 118 -2.22 3.65 1.55
CA LEU A 118 -1.12 3.76 2.51
C LEU A 118 0.18 3.24 1.90
N ASP A 119 1.19 4.10 1.85
CA ASP A 119 2.56 3.69 1.57
C ASP A 119 3.42 3.80 2.83
N VAL A 120 3.90 2.67 3.31
CA VAL A 120 4.85 2.56 4.42
C VAL A 120 6.08 1.77 4.00
N SER A 121 6.40 1.74 2.71
CA SER A 121 7.56 1.02 2.18
C SER A 121 8.89 1.54 2.75
N ASN A 122 9.90 0.66 2.80
CA ASN A 122 11.26 0.98 3.25
C ASN A 122 11.31 1.63 4.66
N ASN A 123 10.67 1.00 5.64
CA ASN A 123 10.56 1.53 7.01
C ASN A 123 11.00 0.56 8.11
N GLY A 124 11.36 -0.68 7.76
CA GLY A 124 11.70 -1.72 8.74
C GLY A 124 10.52 -2.07 9.65
N ILE A 125 9.32 -2.17 9.08
CA ILE A 125 8.08 -2.42 9.83
C ILE A 125 8.10 -3.78 10.56
N GLU A 126 8.82 -4.77 10.00
CA GLU A 126 8.95 -6.13 10.56
C GLU A 126 7.58 -6.82 10.74
N PHE A 127 7.56 -8.04 11.28
CA PHE A 127 6.31 -8.80 11.36
C PHE A 127 5.36 -8.26 12.44
N GLU A 128 5.89 -7.76 13.56
CA GLU A 128 5.11 -7.16 14.64
C GLU A 128 4.40 -5.89 14.18
N GLY A 129 5.08 -5.05 13.40
CA GLY A 129 4.48 -3.84 12.85
C GLY A 129 3.39 -4.17 11.82
N ALA A 130 3.61 -5.18 10.96
CA ALA A 130 2.58 -5.66 10.05
C ALA A 130 1.36 -6.21 10.81
N ASN A 131 1.60 -6.90 11.93
CA ASN A 131 0.53 -7.38 12.80
C ASN A 131 -0.27 -6.22 13.42
N HIS A 132 0.38 -5.15 13.87
CA HIS A 132 -0.33 -3.94 14.33
C HIS A 132 -1.20 -3.32 13.23
N LEU A 133 -0.64 -3.12 12.04
CA LEU A 133 -1.39 -2.56 10.91
C LEU A 133 -2.61 -3.42 10.58
N SER A 134 -2.46 -4.76 10.54
CA SER A 134 -3.54 -5.68 10.21
C SER A 134 -4.75 -5.63 11.16
N HIS A 135 -4.56 -5.19 12.42
CA HIS A 135 -5.64 -5.09 13.41
C HIS A 135 -6.20 -3.67 13.54
N SER A 136 -5.78 -2.73 12.69
CA SER A 136 -6.29 -1.36 12.75
C SER A 136 -7.73 -1.27 12.23
N GLU A 137 -8.65 -0.83 13.08
CA GLU A 137 -10.03 -0.48 12.68
C GLU A 137 -10.08 0.76 11.79
N HIS A 138 -9.05 1.60 11.87
CA HIS A 138 -8.94 2.85 11.13
C HIS A 138 -8.45 2.63 9.69
N LEU A 139 -7.95 1.45 9.33
CA LEU A 139 -7.48 1.13 7.97
C LEU A 139 -8.48 0.28 7.16
N SER A 140 -9.73 0.20 7.60
CA SER A 140 -10.81 -0.61 6.98
C SER A 140 -11.22 -0.18 5.57
N ASN A 141 -10.88 1.04 5.15
CA ASN A 141 -11.16 1.57 3.82
C ASN A 141 -9.99 1.43 2.83
N LEU A 142 -8.87 0.82 3.24
CA LEU A 142 -7.72 0.66 2.35
C LEU A 142 -8.05 -0.19 1.13
N THR A 143 -7.77 0.38 -0.03
CA THR A 143 -7.77 -0.29 -1.34
C THR A 143 -6.35 -0.54 -1.83
N GLU A 144 -5.38 0.24 -1.37
CA GLU A 144 -3.98 0.15 -1.78
C GLU A 144 -3.04 0.18 -0.58
N LEU A 145 -2.19 -0.85 -0.48
CA LEU A 145 -1.19 -0.96 0.59
C LEU A 145 0.18 -1.29 0.01
N ASN A 146 1.13 -0.40 0.24
CA ASN A 146 2.54 -0.62 -0.08
C ASN A 146 3.36 -0.87 1.19
N LEU A 147 3.83 -2.11 1.31
CA LEU A 147 4.68 -2.63 2.37
C LEU A 147 6.05 -3.05 1.85
N ALA A 148 6.46 -2.67 0.63
CA ALA A 148 7.74 -3.08 0.05
C ALA A 148 8.93 -2.77 0.98
N MET A 149 9.96 -3.62 0.97
CA MET A 149 11.22 -3.39 1.71
C MET A 149 11.05 -3.23 3.23
N ASN A 150 10.24 -4.08 3.87
CA ASN A 150 9.94 -3.96 5.31
C ASN A 150 10.24 -5.18 6.16
N MET A 151 10.73 -6.26 5.57
CA MET A 151 11.09 -7.48 6.29
C MET A 151 9.92 -8.10 7.07
N ILE A 152 8.70 -7.99 6.56
CA ILE A 152 7.49 -8.48 7.27
C ILE A 152 7.44 -10.01 7.38
N GLY A 153 8.17 -10.72 6.51
CA GLY A 153 8.19 -12.17 6.44
C GLY A 153 6.82 -12.80 6.13
N VAL A 154 6.76 -14.13 6.20
CA VAL A 154 5.52 -14.88 5.96
C VAL A 154 4.47 -14.62 7.05
N LEU A 155 4.90 -14.43 8.31
CA LEU A 155 4.00 -14.17 9.43
C LEU A 155 3.31 -12.81 9.32
N GLY A 156 4.06 -11.75 9.01
CA GLY A 156 3.50 -10.42 8.80
C GLY A 156 2.57 -10.37 7.60
N LEU A 157 2.95 -11.03 6.48
CA LEU A 157 2.06 -11.16 5.32
C LEU A 157 0.75 -11.88 5.68
N ARG A 158 0.84 -12.99 6.43
CA ARG A 158 -0.34 -13.74 6.86
C ARG A 158 -1.28 -12.90 7.72
N ALA A 159 -0.74 -12.04 8.58
CA ALA A 159 -1.52 -11.11 9.38
C ALA A 159 -2.26 -10.10 8.49
N ILE A 160 -1.57 -9.50 7.51
CA ILE A 160 -2.16 -8.52 6.58
C ILE A 160 -3.28 -9.13 5.74
N VAL A 161 -3.03 -10.27 5.08
CA VAL A 161 -4.04 -10.86 4.18
C VAL A 161 -5.25 -11.38 4.95
N ASN A 162 -5.06 -11.88 6.19
CA ASN A 162 -6.17 -12.32 7.05
C ASN A 162 -6.64 -11.24 8.03
N SER A 163 -6.35 -9.96 7.74
CA SER A 163 -6.78 -8.84 8.57
C SER A 163 -8.31 -8.87 8.77
N PRO A 164 -8.82 -8.64 9.99
CA PRO A 164 -10.25 -8.52 10.22
C PRO A 164 -10.87 -7.29 9.53
N THR A 165 -10.07 -6.29 9.13
CA THR A 165 -10.55 -4.98 8.66
C THR A 165 -10.18 -4.68 7.21
N MET A 166 -9.01 -5.12 6.71
CA MET A 166 -8.51 -4.81 5.36
C MET A 166 -9.12 -5.69 4.25
N LYS A 167 -10.44 -5.75 4.16
CA LYS A 167 -11.19 -6.61 3.22
C LYS A 167 -11.37 -6.00 1.81
N ARG A 168 -10.90 -4.77 1.61
CA ARG A 168 -11.12 -3.97 0.39
C ARG A 168 -9.88 -3.80 -0.46
N LEU A 169 -8.78 -4.45 -0.11
CA LEU A 169 -7.51 -4.33 -0.83
C LEU A 169 -7.67 -4.80 -2.28
N ARG A 170 -7.21 -3.94 -3.19
CA ARG A 170 -7.12 -4.14 -4.64
C ARG A 170 -5.66 -4.17 -5.10
N VAL A 171 -4.82 -3.35 -4.47
CA VAL A 171 -3.38 -3.28 -4.76
C VAL A 171 -2.60 -3.64 -3.50
N LEU A 172 -1.75 -4.66 -3.60
CA LEU A 172 -0.84 -5.07 -2.53
C LEU A 172 0.58 -5.16 -3.08
N ASN A 173 1.46 -4.30 -2.55
CA ASN A 173 2.89 -4.36 -2.85
C ASN A 173 3.68 -4.83 -1.62
N ILE A 174 4.28 -6.01 -1.75
CA ILE A 174 5.06 -6.70 -0.73
C ILE A 174 6.43 -7.13 -1.27
N ASN A 175 6.95 -6.41 -2.27
CA ASN A 175 8.30 -6.64 -2.81
C ASN A 175 9.37 -6.62 -1.69
N CYS A 176 10.40 -7.46 -1.80
CA CYS A 176 11.57 -7.43 -0.92
C CYS A 176 11.22 -7.51 0.59
N ASN A 177 10.54 -8.58 0.99
CA ASN A 177 10.01 -8.74 2.36
C ASN A 177 10.37 -10.07 3.03
N TYR A 178 11.33 -10.82 2.49
CA TYR A 178 11.69 -12.17 2.96
C TYR A 178 10.48 -13.12 2.99
N ILE A 179 9.62 -13.03 1.97
CA ILE A 179 8.46 -13.89 1.83
C ILE A 179 8.88 -15.15 1.07
N PHE A 180 8.49 -16.31 1.56
CA PHE A 180 8.74 -17.60 0.91
C PHE A 180 7.47 -18.14 0.23
N GLY A 181 7.55 -19.29 -0.43
CA GLY A 181 6.41 -19.93 -1.10
C GLY A 181 5.14 -20.07 -0.25
N ALA A 182 5.27 -20.30 1.07
CA ALA A 182 4.13 -20.34 2.00
C ALA A 182 3.36 -19.00 2.10
N GLY A 183 4.02 -17.88 1.80
CA GLY A 183 3.39 -16.57 1.72
C GLY A 183 2.44 -16.44 0.54
N LEU A 184 2.80 -16.93 -0.64
CA LEU A 184 1.91 -16.94 -1.81
C LEU A 184 0.65 -17.78 -1.53
N LYS A 185 0.83 -18.96 -0.93
CA LYS A 185 -0.29 -19.77 -0.45
C LYS A 185 -1.21 -18.98 0.50
N SER A 186 -0.64 -18.25 1.46
CA SER A 186 -1.41 -17.44 2.40
C SER A 186 -2.21 -16.33 1.72
N VAL A 187 -1.66 -15.71 0.67
CA VAL A 187 -2.38 -14.69 -0.13
C VAL A 187 -3.54 -15.35 -0.88
N GLY A 188 -3.29 -16.45 -1.58
CA GLY A 188 -4.32 -17.08 -2.42
C GLY A 188 -5.42 -17.80 -1.65
N SER A 189 -5.15 -18.27 -0.43
CA SER A 189 -6.14 -18.95 0.41
C SER A 189 -7.01 -17.98 1.24
N SER A 190 -6.72 -16.69 1.21
CA SER A 190 -7.43 -15.68 2.01
C SER A 190 -8.60 -15.06 1.24
N GLU A 191 -9.81 -15.21 1.78
CA GLU A 191 -11.05 -14.64 1.19
C GLU A 191 -11.00 -13.11 1.08
N ASN A 192 -10.25 -12.45 1.96
CA ASN A 192 -10.07 -11.00 1.93
C ASN A 192 -9.38 -10.53 0.64
N MET A 193 -8.59 -11.38 0.00
CA MET A 193 -7.85 -11.06 -1.23
C MET A 193 -8.67 -11.30 -2.50
N ASN A 194 -9.96 -11.66 -2.38
CA ASN A 194 -10.82 -11.90 -3.54
C ASN A 194 -10.99 -10.68 -4.47
N ASN A 195 -10.79 -9.47 -3.94
CA ASN A 195 -10.87 -8.22 -4.71
C ASN A 195 -9.51 -7.74 -5.26
N LEU A 196 -8.44 -8.50 -5.02
CA LEU A 196 -7.08 -8.11 -5.37
C LEU A 196 -6.90 -8.14 -6.89
N THR A 197 -6.53 -7.00 -7.47
CA THR A 197 -6.30 -6.83 -8.91
C THR A 197 -4.82 -6.71 -9.25
N ASP A 198 -4.00 -6.27 -8.30
CA ASP A 198 -2.58 -6.00 -8.51
C ASP A 198 -1.77 -6.50 -7.31
N LEU A 199 -0.93 -7.50 -7.56
CA LEU A 199 -0.08 -8.12 -6.55
C LEU A 199 1.38 -8.05 -7.00
N ASN A 200 2.20 -7.38 -6.18
CA ASN A 200 3.64 -7.35 -6.36
C ASN A 200 4.35 -8.13 -5.25
N MET A 201 4.91 -9.29 -5.60
CA MET A 201 5.71 -10.15 -4.74
C MET A 201 7.17 -10.25 -5.19
N SER A 202 7.63 -9.40 -6.11
CA SER A 202 9.00 -9.45 -6.64
C SER A 202 10.08 -9.38 -5.55
N THR A 203 11.28 -9.86 -5.85
CA THR A 203 12.42 -9.89 -4.91
C THR A 203 12.06 -10.60 -3.61
N ASN A 204 11.42 -11.77 -3.70
CA ASN A 204 11.10 -12.66 -2.57
C ASN A 204 11.44 -14.11 -2.98
N ILE A 205 11.40 -15.07 -2.07
CA ILE A 205 11.90 -16.43 -2.32
C ILE A 205 10.71 -17.40 -2.51
N ILE A 206 9.94 -17.19 -3.58
CA ILE A 206 8.73 -17.98 -3.83
C ILE A 206 9.09 -19.39 -4.28
N GLY A 207 9.99 -19.49 -5.26
CA GLY A 207 10.47 -20.75 -5.82
C GLY A 207 9.39 -21.57 -6.54
N ASN A 208 9.82 -22.65 -7.20
CA ASN A 208 8.92 -23.58 -7.89
C ASN A 208 7.85 -24.16 -6.94
N LYS A 209 8.26 -24.53 -5.72
CA LYS A 209 7.36 -25.12 -4.71
C LYS A 209 6.27 -24.16 -4.27
N GLY A 210 6.57 -22.86 -4.15
CA GLY A 210 5.57 -21.86 -3.77
C GLY A 210 4.46 -21.73 -4.80
N LEU A 211 4.79 -21.86 -6.08
CA LEU A 211 3.83 -21.78 -7.18
C LEU A 211 2.92 -23.00 -7.30
N LEU A 212 3.31 -24.16 -6.76
CA LEU A 212 2.44 -25.36 -6.73
C LEU A 212 1.11 -25.10 -6.01
N ALA A 213 1.10 -24.21 -5.01
CA ALA A 213 -0.11 -23.86 -4.25
C ALA A 213 -1.18 -23.18 -5.12
N LEU A 214 -0.82 -22.56 -6.25
CA LEU A 214 -1.77 -21.87 -7.12
C LEU A 214 -2.88 -22.82 -7.62
N LYS A 215 -2.54 -24.07 -7.96
CA LYS A 215 -3.49 -25.00 -8.60
C LYS A 215 -4.64 -25.45 -7.71
N SER A 216 -4.41 -25.58 -6.40
CA SER A 216 -5.37 -26.22 -5.49
C SER A 216 -5.70 -25.39 -4.25
N GLU A 217 -4.93 -24.33 -3.97
CA GLU A 217 -4.99 -23.64 -2.67
C GLU A 217 -5.19 -22.13 -2.79
N CYS A 218 -5.36 -21.60 -4.01
CA CYS A 218 -5.45 -20.17 -4.28
C CYS A 218 -6.76 -19.72 -4.97
N PRO A 219 -7.96 -20.07 -4.46
CA PRO A 219 -9.22 -19.80 -5.16
C PRO A 219 -9.58 -18.31 -5.25
N TYR A 220 -8.97 -17.45 -4.44
CA TYR A 220 -9.33 -16.04 -4.34
C TYR A 220 -8.52 -15.10 -5.24
N LEU A 221 -7.70 -15.63 -6.16
CA LEU A 221 -6.88 -14.80 -7.08
C LEU A 221 -7.52 -14.61 -8.47
N CYS A 222 -8.79 -14.96 -8.64
CA CYS A 222 -9.46 -14.93 -9.93
C CYS A 222 -9.63 -13.50 -10.50
N HIS A 223 -9.61 -12.45 -9.67
CA HIS A 223 -9.68 -11.04 -10.10
C HIS A 223 -8.32 -10.41 -10.37
N LEU A 224 -7.22 -11.14 -10.15
CA LEU A 224 -5.88 -10.61 -10.31
C LEU A 224 -5.60 -10.30 -11.78
N THR A 225 -5.29 -9.05 -12.10
CA THR A 225 -5.00 -8.57 -13.46
C THR A 225 -3.51 -8.33 -13.69
N ARG A 226 -2.77 -8.02 -12.62
CA ARG A 226 -1.32 -7.80 -12.63
C ARG A 226 -0.67 -8.65 -11.54
N PHE A 227 0.26 -9.50 -11.93
CA PHE A 227 1.05 -10.30 -11.00
C PHE A 227 2.54 -10.12 -11.29
N ASN A 228 3.27 -9.59 -10.31
CA ASN A 228 4.72 -9.40 -10.41
C ASN A 228 5.46 -10.36 -9.47
N LEU A 229 6.23 -11.25 -10.08
CA LEU A 229 7.09 -12.28 -9.52
C LEU A 229 8.53 -12.17 -10.09
N THR A 230 8.94 -10.96 -10.48
CA THR A 230 10.33 -10.70 -10.90
C THR A 230 11.29 -11.03 -9.77
N ASN A 231 12.39 -11.73 -10.07
CA ASN A 231 13.40 -12.13 -9.10
C ASN A 231 12.80 -12.91 -7.90
N CYS A 232 12.15 -14.04 -8.22
CA CYS A 232 11.45 -14.89 -7.25
C CYS A 232 11.96 -16.34 -7.17
N GLU A 233 13.16 -16.60 -7.70
CA GLU A 233 13.78 -17.93 -7.79
C GLU A 233 12.92 -18.97 -8.54
N ILE A 234 12.18 -18.52 -9.56
CA ILE A 234 11.29 -19.37 -10.36
C ILE A 234 12.09 -20.06 -11.46
N GLY A 235 11.98 -21.38 -11.58
CA GLY A 235 12.52 -22.15 -12.70
C GLY A 235 11.42 -22.66 -13.65
N ASN A 236 11.81 -23.54 -14.57
CA ASN A 236 10.92 -24.14 -15.56
C ASN A 236 9.64 -24.75 -14.95
N GLU A 237 9.75 -25.49 -13.84
CA GLU A 237 8.59 -26.13 -13.21
C GLU A 237 7.61 -25.11 -12.60
N GLY A 238 8.12 -24.02 -12.01
CA GLY A 238 7.29 -22.93 -11.52
C GLY A 238 6.61 -22.18 -12.67
N ALA A 239 7.33 -21.90 -13.76
CA ALA A 239 6.78 -21.28 -14.96
C ALA A 239 5.68 -22.13 -15.61
N LYS A 240 5.87 -23.45 -15.73
CA LYS A 240 4.83 -24.39 -16.19
C LYS A 240 3.62 -24.38 -15.25
N CYS A 241 3.84 -24.33 -13.94
CA CYS A 241 2.76 -24.28 -12.95
C CYS A 241 1.93 -22.99 -13.05
N LEU A 242 2.58 -21.83 -13.24
CA LEU A 242 1.92 -20.56 -13.52
C LEU A 242 1.08 -20.64 -14.80
N ALA A 243 1.68 -21.09 -15.90
CA ALA A 243 0.98 -21.24 -17.18
C ALA A 243 -0.24 -22.16 -17.06
N GLN A 244 -0.12 -23.25 -16.32
CA GLN A 244 -1.23 -24.16 -16.09
C GLN A 244 -2.31 -23.53 -15.20
N SER A 245 -1.94 -22.82 -14.13
CA SER A 245 -2.90 -22.15 -13.23
C SER A 245 -3.69 -21.05 -13.95
N ILE A 246 -3.08 -20.41 -14.94
CA ILE A 246 -3.74 -19.48 -15.85
C ILE A 246 -4.77 -20.22 -16.72
N LYS A 247 -4.38 -21.33 -17.36
CA LYS A 247 -5.26 -22.15 -18.22
C LYS A 247 -6.41 -22.81 -17.45
N ASP A 248 -6.16 -23.20 -16.21
CA ASP A 248 -7.15 -23.80 -15.30
C ASP A 248 -8.14 -22.76 -14.72
N GLY A 249 -7.94 -21.47 -15.00
CA GLY A 249 -8.85 -20.40 -14.56
C GLY A 249 -8.62 -19.90 -13.13
N VAL A 250 -7.57 -20.35 -12.43
CA VAL A 250 -7.21 -19.78 -11.12
C VAL A 250 -6.88 -18.28 -11.27
N LEU A 251 -6.15 -17.94 -12.32
CA LEU A 251 -5.73 -16.59 -12.67
C LEU A 251 -6.49 -16.07 -13.91
N THR A 252 -7.80 -16.32 -13.98
CA THR A 252 -8.64 -16.08 -15.17
C THR A 252 -8.52 -14.66 -15.74
N ASN A 253 -8.45 -13.64 -14.88
CA ASN A 253 -8.42 -12.24 -15.32
C ASN A 253 -6.99 -11.67 -15.51
N LEU A 254 -5.96 -12.52 -15.44
CA LEU A 254 -4.58 -12.06 -15.51
C LEU A 254 -4.26 -11.51 -16.90
N LYS A 255 -3.75 -10.27 -16.95
CA LYS A 255 -3.39 -9.58 -18.19
C LYS A 255 -1.90 -9.24 -18.24
N LYS A 256 -1.27 -9.07 -17.09
CA LYS A 256 0.12 -8.62 -16.97
C LYS A 256 0.87 -9.54 -16.02
N LEU A 257 1.81 -10.32 -16.54
CA LEU A 257 2.66 -11.20 -15.78
C LEU A 257 4.12 -10.77 -15.92
N PHE A 258 4.77 -10.54 -14.79
CA PHE A 258 6.20 -10.21 -14.72
C PHE A 258 6.91 -11.33 -13.97
N VAL A 259 7.81 -12.02 -14.63
CA VAL A 259 8.65 -13.12 -14.13
C VAL A 259 10.10 -12.92 -14.58
N GLY A 260 10.52 -11.68 -14.80
CA GLY A 260 11.88 -11.36 -15.17
C GLY A 260 12.90 -11.74 -14.08
N PHE A 261 14.18 -11.83 -14.44
CA PHE A 261 15.29 -12.09 -13.53
C PHE A 261 15.07 -13.33 -12.65
N ASN A 262 14.57 -14.40 -13.24
CA ASN A 262 14.36 -15.69 -12.59
C ASN A 262 15.31 -16.75 -13.21
N PHE A 263 15.12 -18.02 -12.88
CA PHE A 263 15.87 -19.16 -13.41
C PHE A 263 15.06 -19.93 -14.47
N ILE A 264 14.21 -19.22 -15.24
CA ILE A 264 13.38 -19.82 -16.28
C ILE A 264 14.27 -20.08 -17.51
N GLU A 265 14.15 -21.28 -18.08
CA GLU A 265 14.84 -21.65 -19.31
C GLU A 265 13.82 -21.84 -20.43
N LYS A 266 14.24 -22.43 -21.55
CA LYS A 266 13.45 -22.55 -22.77
C LYS A 266 12.07 -23.19 -22.56
N GLU A 267 11.97 -24.30 -21.84
CA GLU A 267 10.70 -25.02 -21.64
C GLU A 267 9.70 -24.22 -20.82
N GLY A 268 10.17 -23.54 -19.76
CA GLY A 268 9.33 -22.68 -18.93
C GLY A 268 8.85 -21.44 -19.68
N ALA A 269 9.74 -20.83 -20.47
CA ALA A 269 9.40 -19.69 -21.33
C ALA A 269 8.33 -20.07 -22.36
N GLN A 270 8.47 -21.22 -23.03
CA GLN A 270 7.47 -21.75 -23.97
C GLN A 270 6.10 -21.98 -23.30
N ALA A 271 6.10 -22.53 -22.08
CA ALA A 271 4.86 -22.73 -21.32
C ALA A 271 4.14 -21.40 -21.05
N LEU A 272 4.87 -20.37 -20.62
CA LEU A 272 4.30 -19.03 -20.36
C LEU A 272 3.82 -18.35 -21.65
N GLN A 273 4.60 -18.43 -22.74
CA GLN A 273 4.23 -17.88 -24.04
C GLN A 273 2.96 -18.51 -24.62
N SER A 274 2.63 -19.75 -24.24
CA SER A 274 1.36 -20.37 -24.63
C SER A 274 0.12 -19.71 -24.00
N CYS A 275 0.29 -18.82 -23.02
CA CYS A 275 -0.79 -18.05 -22.40
C CYS A 275 -1.09 -16.77 -23.21
N THR A 276 -1.72 -16.93 -24.37
CA THR A 276 -1.88 -15.88 -25.39
C THR A 276 -2.80 -14.71 -25.02
N HIS A 277 -3.57 -14.80 -23.93
CA HIS A 277 -4.42 -13.70 -23.45
C HIS A 277 -3.67 -12.69 -22.56
N LEU A 278 -2.41 -12.96 -22.19
CA LEU A 278 -1.57 -11.99 -21.49
C LEU A 278 -1.21 -10.84 -22.43
N SER A 279 -1.69 -9.64 -22.10
CA SER A 279 -1.32 -8.40 -22.80
C SER A 279 0.14 -7.98 -22.57
N VAL A 280 0.71 -8.37 -21.43
CA VAL A 280 2.10 -8.12 -21.06
C VAL A 280 2.64 -9.38 -20.40
N LEU A 281 3.72 -9.92 -20.98
CA LEU A 281 4.50 -11.00 -20.42
C LEU A 281 5.97 -10.58 -20.45
N ASP A 282 6.53 -10.32 -19.26
CA ASP A 282 7.94 -10.00 -19.09
C ASP A 282 8.67 -11.17 -18.44
N PHE A 283 9.54 -11.82 -19.20
CA PHE A 283 10.49 -12.83 -18.71
C PHE A 283 11.94 -12.42 -19.01
N SER A 284 12.22 -11.12 -19.13
CA SER A 284 13.59 -10.61 -19.36
C SER A 284 14.56 -11.06 -18.26
N GLY A 285 15.85 -11.21 -18.59
CA GLY A 285 16.86 -11.61 -17.61
C GLY A 285 16.77 -13.07 -17.12
N ASN A 286 16.08 -13.93 -17.87
CA ASN A 286 16.06 -15.39 -17.67
C ASN A 286 17.02 -16.08 -18.65
N ASN A 287 17.35 -17.36 -18.41
CA ASN A 287 18.34 -18.12 -19.16
C ASN A 287 17.70 -18.93 -20.32
N ILE A 288 17.10 -18.24 -21.29
CA ILE A 288 16.23 -18.87 -22.32
C ILE A 288 17.04 -19.47 -23.49
N GLU A 289 18.28 -19.02 -23.66
CA GLU A 289 19.16 -19.42 -24.78
C GLU A 289 20.07 -20.62 -24.44
N ALA A 290 20.13 -21.04 -23.18
CA ALA A 290 20.83 -22.24 -22.74
C ALA A 290 20.00 -23.50 -23.04
#